data_AF-A0A553ZVR0-F1
#
_entry.id   AF-A0A553ZVR0-F1
#
_cell.length_a   1.000
_cell.length_b   1.000
_cell.length_c   1.000
_cell.angle_alpha   90.00
_cell.angle_beta   90.00
_cell.angle_gamma   90.00
#
_symmetry.space_group_name_H-M   'P 1'
#
loop_
_entity.id
_entity.type
_entity.pdbx_description
1 polymer ?
#
loop_
_entity_poly.entity_id
_entity_poly.type
_entity_poly.pdbx_seq_one_letter_code
_entity_poly.pdbx_strand_id
1 'polypeptide(L)'
;MVHSFLFEWKKRWKNKRLVLIFLSAILSSVGLYILHYTVASSVEQANLTKIETDIIQYGNYLQELQLQHEDAIKFSDEEVQDSIHDSIELFEQNLKGTKAELTNKQNGNWQSIYENEITMLTNVLTNGDELGFMIAELELSRFSYRTTLNELVWMEEHNLEPFIQQTRHFRLLPNVYENFEGTAEHQWKNLTTRYSKNGLSYLYLISQSFLLPMLLAFGCVLFGQVFSRKHKNEGFDLSATLPITTMKLYTGKLVAGVTGVVLFTLSMILAPLIFSLLLADLGSLHYPVLMYELNDLGHGIFDPKRDPYHFISLRDYFEQYLTLAAALTLFLFSLYSLFAIMIRHIGLRIIVFLAIILTAHLASFGPYNPFSYFDLYQIVNGQLALDSYDGRFQVSTGVGVLLLSSILFFALSFVGFKWRAKPGYS
;
A
#
# COMPACT_ATOMS: atom_id res chain seq x y z
N MET A 1 25.57 29.72 -0.69
CA MET A 1 24.84 28.44 -0.59
C MET A 1 24.31 28.00 -1.96
N VAL A 2 23.54 28.85 -2.64
CA VAL A 2 22.98 28.59 -4.00
C VAL A 2 24.02 28.13 -5.03
N HIS A 3 25.15 28.85 -5.15
CA HIS A 3 26.22 28.49 -6.10
C HIS A 3 26.82 27.08 -5.86
N SER A 4 27.05 26.71 -4.59
CA SER A 4 27.60 25.39 -4.22
C SER A 4 26.60 24.27 -4.51
N PHE A 5 25.31 24.51 -4.27
CA PHE A 5 24.23 23.58 -4.61
C PHE A 5 24.14 23.34 -6.13
N LEU A 6 24.05 24.42 -6.92
CA LEU A 6 23.95 24.33 -8.39
C LEU A 6 25.15 23.62 -9.01
N PHE A 7 26.35 23.85 -8.46
CA PHE A 7 27.56 23.17 -8.90
C PHE A 7 27.48 21.65 -8.69
N GLU A 8 27.13 21.19 -7.48
CA GLU A 8 26.97 19.77 -7.18
C GLU A 8 25.83 19.13 -7.99
N TRP A 9 24.74 19.88 -8.21
CA TRP A 9 23.62 19.42 -9.05
C TRP A 9 24.03 19.20 -10.51
N LYS A 10 24.67 20.20 -11.13
CA LYS A 10 25.15 20.12 -12.53
C LYS A 10 26.14 18.97 -12.73
N LYS A 11 27.00 18.73 -11.73
CA LYS A 11 27.96 17.62 -11.76
C LYS A 11 27.28 16.25 -11.80
N ARG A 12 26.15 16.07 -11.09
CA ARG A 12 25.40 14.81 -11.08
C ARG A 12 24.71 14.55 -12.41
N TRP A 13 24.06 15.56 -13.00
CA TRP A 13 23.40 15.43 -14.29
C TRP A 13 24.34 15.12 -15.45
N LYS A 14 25.61 15.50 -15.35
CA LYS A 14 26.64 15.10 -16.32
C LYS A 14 27.08 13.64 -16.19
N ASN A 15 26.76 12.96 -15.10
CA ASN A 15 27.10 11.55 -14.91
C ASN A 15 26.09 10.65 -15.65
N LYS A 16 26.42 10.26 -16.88
CA LYS A 16 25.58 9.39 -17.73
C LYS A 16 25.11 8.11 -17.02
N ARG A 17 25.93 7.52 -16.13
CA ARG A 17 25.55 6.32 -15.36
C ARG A 17 24.39 6.59 -14.42
N LEU A 18 24.40 7.75 -13.74
CA LEU A 18 23.32 8.14 -12.82
C LEU A 18 22.02 8.37 -13.59
N VAL A 19 22.09 9.06 -14.74
CA VAL A 19 20.93 9.29 -15.60
C VAL A 19 20.35 7.96 -16.12
N LEU A 20 21.20 7.01 -16.53
CA LEU A 20 20.75 5.70 -16.98
C LEU A 20 20.07 4.90 -15.86
N ILE A 21 20.63 4.90 -14.66
CA ILE A 21 20.00 4.24 -13.49
C ILE A 21 18.65 4.90 -13.16
N PHE A 22 18.59 6.23 -13.19
CA PHE A 22 17.37 6.99 -12.94
C PHE A 22 16.27 6.64 -13.95
N LEU A 23 16.59 6.64 -15.25
CA LEU A 23 15.66 6.24 -16.31
C LEU A 23 15.24 4.78 -16.20
N SER A 24 16.19 3.88 -15.89
CA SER A 24 15.90 2.47 -15.67
C SER A 24 14.91 2.27 -14.52
N ALA A 25 15.07 2.99 -13.42
CA ALA A 25 14.15 2.91 -12.29
C ALA A 25 12.76 3.39 -12.68
N ILE A 26 12.64 4.53 -13.38
CA ILE A 26 11.35 5.05 -13.87
C ILE A 26 10.66 4.01 -14.76
N LEU A 27 11.40 3.44 -15.73
CA LEU A 27 10.87 2.39 -16.61
C LEU A 27 10.42 1.16 -15.83
N SER A 28 11.16 0.75 -14.80
CA SER A 28 10.75 -0.34 -13.91
C SER A 28 9.46 0.00 -13.14
N SER A 29 9.31 1.22 -12.63
CA SER A 29 8.07 1.67 -11.95
C SER A 29 6.86 1.59 -12.88
N VAL A 30 7.03 2.10 -14.10
CA VAL A 30 5.98 2.06 -15.12
C VAL A 30 5.66 0.62 -15.52
N GLY A 31 6.68 -0.23 -15.68
CA GLY A 31 6.51 -1.65 -15.96
C GLY A 31 5.73 -2.37 -14.87
N LEU A 32 6.02 -2.09 -13.59
CA LEU A 32 5.27 -2.63 -12.45
C LEU A 32 3.80 -2.18 -12.48
N TYR A 33 3.54 -0.91 -12.80
CA TYR A 33 2.17 -0.41 -12.96
C TYR A 33 1.44 -1.12 -14.11
N ILE A 34 2.07 -1.29 -15.27
CA ILE A 34 1.47 -1.98 -16.43
C ILE A 34 1.15 -3.44 -16.09
N LEU A 35 2.06 -4.13 -15.38
CA LEU A 35 1.81 -5.50 -14.91
C LEU A 35 0.61 -5.55 -13.97
N HIS A 36 0.54 -4.63 -13.00
CA HIS A 36 -0.58 -4.53 -12.07
C HIS A 36 -1.90 -4.25 -12.79
N TYR A 37 -1.90 -3.30 -13.72
CA TYR A 37 -3.06 -2.96 -14.57
C TYR A 37 -3.55 -4.18 -15.37
N THR A 38 -2.61 -4.95 -15.93
CA THR A 38 -2.93 -6.16 -16.72
C THR A 38 -3.57 -7.23 -15.84
N VAL A 39 -3.03 -7.45 -14.63
CA VAL A 39 -3.62 -8.39 -13.66
C VAL A 39 -5.01 -7.92 -13.23
N ALA A 40 -5.18 -6.63 -12.90
CA ALA A 40 -6.48 -6.08 -12.52
C ALA A 40 -7.53 -6.28 -13.62
N SER A 41 -7.15 -6.01 -14.88
CA SER A 41 -8.02 -6.23 -16.05
C SER A 41 -8.37 -7.71 -16.24
N SER A 42 -7.40 -8.61 -16.04
CA SER A 42 -7.65 -10.05 -16.14
C SER A 42 -8.60 -10.54 -15.05
N VAL A 43 -8.47 -10.05 -13.82
CA VAL A 43 -9.34 -10.45 -12.70
C VAL A 43 -10.77 -9.96 -12.93
N GLU A 44 -10.93 -8.72 -13.36
CA GLU A 44 -12.23 -8.17 -13.70
C GLU A 44 -12.91 -8.95 -14.82
N GLN A 45 -12.19 -9.23 -15.92
CA GLN A 45 -12.72 -10.03 -17.02
C GLN A 45 -13.12 -11.43 -16.55
N ALA A 46 -12.30 -12.06 -15.71
CA ALA A 46 -12.62 -13.37 -15.14
C ALA A 46 -13.89 -13.32 -14.28
N ASN A 47 -14.12 -12.24 -13.53
CA ASN A 47 -15.36 -12.05 -12.76
C ASN A 47 -16.58 -11.89 -13.68
N LEU A 48 -16.46 -11.10 -14.75
CA LEU A 48 -17.55 -10.95 -15.74
C LEU A 48 -17.90 -12.29 -16.40
N THR A 49 -16.88 -13.06 -16.81
CA THR A 49 -17.08 -14.39 -17.40
C THR A 49 -17.72 -15.38 -16.41
N LYS A 50 -17.40 -15.29 -15.11
CA LYS A 50 -18.09 -16.10 -14.08
C LYS A 50 -19.59 -15.77 -14.07
N ILE A 51 -19.95 -14.48 -14.01
CA ILE A 51 -21.35 -14.03 -13.99
C ILE A 51 -22.09 -14.49 -15.26
N GLU A 52 -21.47 -14.38 -16.44
CA GLU A 52 -22.04 -14.88 -17.70
C GLU A 52 -22.27 -16.40 -17.66
N THR A 53 -21.33 -17.15 -17.07
CA THR A 53 -21.45 -18.60 -16.90
C THR A 53 -22.62 -18.94 -15.97
N ASP A 54 -22.80 -18.21 -14.86
CA ASP A 54 -23.92 -18.40 -13.95
C ASP A 54 -25.26 -18.12 -14.63
N ILE A 55 -25.34 -17.08 -15.48
CA ILE A 55 -26.55 -16.78 -16.27
C ILE A 55 -26.92 -17.96 -17.17
N ILE A 56 -25.93 -18.57 -17.83
CA ILE A 56 -26.15 -19.76 -18.69
C ILE A 56 -26.59 -20.95 -17.83
N GLN A 57 -25.93 -21.20 -16.71
CA GLN A 57 -26.27 -22.31 -15.81
C GLN A 57 -27.68 -22.19 -15.26
N TYR A 58 -28.04 -21.02 -14.70
CA TYR A 58 -29.41 -20.77 -14.21
C TYR A 58 -30.44 -20.87 -15.32
N GLY A 59 -30.13 -20.39 -16.54
CA GLY A 59 -31.02 -20.55 -17.70
C GLY A 59 -31.29 -22.02 -18.06
N ASN A 60 -30.24 -22.85 -18.05
CA ASN A 60 -30.38 -24.29 -18.32
C ASN A 60 -31.16 -25.01 -17.21
N TYR A 61 -30.88 -24.73 -15.94
CA TYR A 61 -31.62 -25.30 -14.82
C TYR A 61 -33.10 -24.91 -14.85
N LEU A 62 -33.39 -23.64 -15.16
CA LEU A 62 -34.77 -23.17 -15.29
C LEU A 62 -35.52 -23.92 -16.41
N GLN A 63 -34.87 -24.15 -17.56
CA GLN A 63 -35.46 -24.93 -18.64
C GLN A 63 -35.73 -26.39 -18.23
N GLU A 64 -34.81 -27.00 -17.49
CA GLU A 64 -34.99 -28.36 -16.98
C GLU A 64 -36.15 -28.45 -15.98
N LEU A 65 -36.24 -27.53 -15.02
CA LEU A 65 -37.34 -27.45 -14.06
C LEU A 65 -38.69 -27.23 -14.75
N GLN A 66 -38.74 -26.40 -15.80
CA GLN A 66 -39.96 -26.20 -16.59
C GLN A 66 -40.42 -27.49 -17.28
N LEU A 67 -39.51 -28.29 -17.84
CA LEU A 67 -39.85 -29.59 -18.42
C LEU A 67 -40.33 -30.59 -17.36
N GLN A 68 -39.69 -30.63 -16.19
CA GLN A 68 -40.12 -31.47 -15.07
C GLN A 68 -41.50 -31.07 -14.55
N HIS A 69 -41.79 -29.77 -14.48
CA HIS A 69 -43.09 -29.24 -14.10
C HIS A 69 -44.19 -29.67 -15.10
N GLU A 70 -43.92 -29.58 -16.41
CA GLU A 70 -44.84 -30.07 -17.45
C GLU A 70 -45.15 -31.56 -17.31
N ASP A 71 -44.15 -32.37 -16.94
CA ASP A 71 -44.34 -33.80 -16.70
C ASP A 71 -45.11 -34.08 -15.39
N ALA A 72 -44.82 -33.35 -14.31
CA ALA A 72 -45.56 -33.47 -13.04
C ALA A 72 -47.04 -33.13 -13.20
N ILE A 73 -47.39 -32.15 -14.05
CA ILE A 73 -48.77 -31.83 -14.44
C ILE A 73 -49.45 -33.04 -15.10
N LYS A 74 -48.74 -33.75 -16.00
CA LYS A 74 -49.30 -34.93 -16.68
C LYS A 74 -49.58 -36.09 -15.73
N PHE A 75 -48.78 -36.24 -14.67
CA PHE A 75 -48.90 -37.33 -13.70
C PHE A 75 -49.74 -36.98 -12.46
N SER A 76 -50.27 -35.75 -12.35
CA SER A 76 -51.17 -35.30 -11.28
C SER A 76 -50.60 -35.41 -9.85
N ASP A 77 -49.30 -35.14 -9.70
CA ASP A 77 -48.62 -35.08 -8.40
C ASP A 77 -48.56 -33.63 -7.90
N GLU A 78 -49.54 -33.20 -7.08
CA GLU A 78 -49.69 -31.81 -6.64
C GLU A 78 -48.53 -31.33 -5.74
N GLU A 79 -48.01 -32.18 -4.85
CA GLU A 79 -46.91 -31.82 -3.94
C GLU A 79 -45.61 -31.57 -4.70
N VAL A 80 -45.34 -32.39 -5.72
CA VAL A 80 -44.18 -32.22 -6.61
C VAL A 80 -44.33 -30.98 -7.49
N GLN A 81 -45.54 -30.66 -7.95
CA GLN A 81 -45.79 -29.45 -8.73
C GLN A 81 -45.45 -28.18 -7.94
N ASP A 82 -45.96 -28.07 -6.70
CA ASP A 82 -45.72 -26.90 -5.85
C ASP A 82 -44.22 -26.73 -5.55
N SER A 83 -43.53 -27.82 -5.19
CA SER A 83 -42.08 -27.75 -4.93
C SER A 83 -41.26 -27.35 -6.17
N ILE A 84 -41.64 -27.82 -7.37
CA ILE A 84 -40.97 -27.41 -8.61
C ILE A 84 -41.30 -25.95 -8.94
N HIS A 85 -42.54 -25.51 -8.69
CA HIS A 85 -42.96 -24.12 -8.91
C HIS A 85 -42.13 -23.14 -8.06
N ASP A 86 -41.99 -23.42 -6.76
CA ASP A 86 -41.16 -22.61 -5.86
C ASP A 86 -39.69 -22.56 -6.33
N SER A 87 -39.18 -23.69 -6.83
CA SER A 87 -37.83 -23.76 -7.39
C SER A 87 -37.71 -22.92 -8.67
N ILE A 88 -38.69 -22.97 -9.57
CA ILE A 88 -38.74 -22.14 -10.78
C ILE A 88 -38.70 -20.66 -10.40
N GLU A 89 -39.55 -20.21 -9.46
CA GLU A 89 -39.59 -18.80 -9.03
C GLU A 89 -38.24 -18.35 -8.46
N LEU A 90 -37.63 -19.17 -7.61
CA LEU A 90 -36.30 -18.89 -7.04
C LEU A 90 -35.23 -18.74 -8.13
N PHE A 91 -35.18 -19.68 -9.10
CA PHE A 91 -34.20 -19.61 -10.19
C PHE A 91 -34.47 -18.46 -11.17
N GLU A 92 -35.73 -18.09 -11.42
CA GLU A 92 -36.08 -16.90 -12.18
C GLU A 92 -35.60 -15.62 -11.49
N GLN A 93 -35.80 -15.51 -10.18
CA GLN A 93 -35.33 -14.39 -9.38
C GLN A 93 -33.80 -14.31 -9.40
N ASN A 94 -33.10 -15.43 -9.21
CA ASN A 94 -31.64 -15.50 -9.26
C ASN A 94 -31.08 -15.13 -10.64
N LEU A 95 -31.70 -15.63 -11.72
CA LEU A 95 -31.32 -15.30 -13.09
C LEU A 95 -31.51 -13.81 -13.38
N LYS A 96 -32.63 -13.23 -12.94
CA LYS A 96 -32.92 -11.80 -13.07
C LYS A 96 -31.90 -10.96 -12.30
N GLY A 97 -31.61 -11.32 -11.06
CA GLY A 97 -30.61 -10.66 -10.23
C GLY A 97 -29.21 -10.70 -10.85
N THR A 98 -28.79 -11.88 -11.34
CA THR A 98 -27.47 -12.07 -11.96
C THR A 98 -27.33 -11.30 -13.28
N LYS A 99 -28.39 -11.23 -14.11
CA LYS A 99 -28.41 -10.37 -15.32
C LYS A 99 -28.31 -8.89 -14.98
N ALA A 100 -29.01 -8.45 -13.93
CA ALA A 100 -28.93 -7.08 -13.44
C ALA A 100 -27.51 -6.76 -12.91
N GLU A 101 -26.89 -7.68 -12.17
CA GLU A 101 -25.51 -7.55 -11.71
C GLU A 101 -24.53 -7.38 -12.89
N LEU A 102 -24.62 -8.23 -13.91
CA LEU A 102 -23.78 -8.12 -15.11
C LEU A 102 -23.93 -6.75 -15.78
N THR A 103 -25.18 -6.32 -15.97
CA THR A 103 -25.51 -5.02 -16.60
C THR A 103 -24.97 -3.86 -15.77
N ASN A 104 -25.13 -3.91 -14.45
CA ASN A 104 -24.64 -2.88 -13.54
C ASN A 104 -23.10 -2.81 -13.55
N LYS A 105 -22.40 -3.94 -13.52
CA LYS A 105 -20.93 -3.98 -13.61
C LYS A 105 -20.42 -3.45 -14.94
N GLN A 106 -21.01 -3.87 -16.06
CA GLN A 106 -20.62 -3.39 -17.40
C GLN A 106 -20.85 -1.88 -17.59
N ASN A 107 -21.89 -1.34 -16.96
CA ASN A 107 -22.22 0.09 -17.03
C ASN A 107 -21.56 0.93 -15.92
N GLY A 108 -20.78 0.32 -15.02
CA GLY A 108 -20.21 1.02 -13.86
C GLY A 108 -21.26 1.56 -12.87
N ASN A 109 -22.47 0.98 -12.84
CA ASN A 109 -23.52 1.33 -11.88
C ASN A 109 -23.26 0.64 -10.53
N TRP A 110 -22.25 1.13 -9.81
CA TRP A 110 -21.83 0.56 -8.52
C TRP A 110 -22.84 0.75 -7.40
N GLN A 111 -23.69 1.78 -7.48
CA GLN A 111 -24.69 2.09 -6.47
C GLN A 111 -25.63 0.91 -6.21
N SER A 112 -26.24 0.37 -7.27
CA SER A 112 -27.14 -0.78 -7.15
C SER A 112 -26.45 -2.06 -6.65
N ILE A 113 -25.13 -2.17 -6.84
CA ILE A 113 -24.35 -3.29 -6.31
C ILE A 113 -24.12 -3.09 -4.81
N TYR A 114 -23.81 -1.87 -4.37
CA TYR A 114 -23.64 -1.54 -2.96
C TYR A 114 -24.91 -1.74 -2.15
N GLU A 115 -26.06 -1.27 -2.62
CA GLU A 115 -27.35 -1.41 -1.93
C GLU A 115 -27.64 -2.88 -1.55
N ASN A 116 -27.38 -3.81 -2.48
CA ASN A 116 -27.57 -5.25 -2.25
C ASN A 116 -26.58 -5.80 -1.23
N GLU A 117 -25.30 -5.47 -1.34
CA GLU A 117 -24.25 -5.95 -0.42
C GLU A 117 -24.43 -5.37 0.99
N ILE A 118 -24.78 -4.08 1.10
CA ILE A 118 -25.07 -3.38 2.36
C ILE A 118 -26.27 -4.04 3.05
N THR A 119 -27.34 -4.30 2.31
CA THR A 119 -28.54 -4.98 2.86
C THR A 119 -28.17 -6.35 3.42
N MET A 120 -27.39 -7.14 2.67
CA MET A 120 -26.98 -8.46 3.13
C MET A 120 -26.07 -8.40 4.36
N LEU A 121 -25.04 -7.55 4.38
CA LEU A 121 -24.15 -7.41 5.53
C LEU A 121 -24.88 -6.87 6.77
N THR A 122 -25.86 -5.99 6.57
CA THR A 122 -26.74 -5.52 7.65
C THR A 122 -27.51 -6.68 8.25
N ASN A 123 -28.14 -7.52 7.41
CA ASN A 123 -28.87 -8.70 7.88
C ASN A 123 -27.97 -9.69 8.64
N VAL A 124 -26.73 -9.92 8.18
CA VAL A 124 -25.75 -10.76 8.88
C VAL A 124 -25.43 -10.18 10.27
N LEU A 125 -25.23 -8.86 10.37
CA LEU A 125 -24.90 -8.20 11.64
C LEU A 125 -26.07 -8.10 12.62
N THR A 126 -27.32 -8.02 12.13
CA THR A 126 -28.53 -7.91 12.96
C THR A 126 -29.07 -9.26 13.40
N ASN A 127 -29.06 -10.27 12.54
CA ASN A 127 -29.74 -11.55 12.79
C ASN A 127 -28.85 -12.59 13.51
N GLY A 128 -27.55 -12.33 13.65
CA GLY A 128 -26.62 -13.23 14.36
C GLY A 128 -26.00 -14.32 13.48
N ASP A 129 -25.21 -15.20 14.10
CA ASP A 129 -24.20 -16.08 13.48
C ASP A 129 -24.75 -17.08 12.42
N GLU A 130 -26.07 -17.25 12.29
CA GLU A 130 -26.71 -18.21 11.36
C GLU A 130 -26.51 -17.89 9.86
N LEU A 131 -26.06 -16.68 9.52
CA LEU A 131 -25.82 -16.24 8.13
C LEU A 131 -24.35 -15.89 7.85
N GLY A 132 -23.42 -16.28 8.74
CA GLY A 132 -22.00 -16.00 8.60
C GLY A 132 -21.39 -16.66 7.35
N PHE A 133 -20.61 -15.90 6.59
CA PHE A 133 -19.67 -16.46 5.64
C PHE A 133 -18.60 -17.27 6.38
N MET A 134 -18.41 -18.48 5.91
CA MET A 134 -17.33 -19.35 6.33
C MET A 134 -16.26 -19.42 5.25
N ILE A 135 -14.99 -19.36 5.66
CA ILE A 135 -13.84 -19.61 4.81
C ILE A 135 -13.15 -20.86 5.34
N ALA A 136 -13.18 -21.93 4.53
CA ALA A 136 -12.74 -23.26 4.96
C ALA A 136 -13.30 -23.65 6.35
N GLU A 137 -14.62 -23.50 6.52
CA GLU A 137 -15.36 -23.81 7.77
C GLU A 137 -15.06 -22.88 8.96
N LEU A 138 -14.24 -21.85 8.77
CA LEU A 138 -13.98 -20.84 9.81
C LEU A 138 -14.85 -19.61 9.58
N GLU A 139 -15.56 -19.19 10.63
CA GLU A 139 -16.35 -17.97 10.62
C GLU A 139 -15.46 -16.73 10.56
N LEU A 140 -15.85 -15.76 9.72
CA LEU A 140 -15.24 -14.44 9.75
C LEU A 140 -15.58 -13.70 11.05
N SER A 141 -14.64 -12.91 11.53
CA SER A 141 -14.86 -12.08 12.69
C SER A 141 -15.94 -11.01 12.44
N ARG A 142 -16.66 -10.64 13.50
CA ARG A 142 -17.61 -9.51 13.47
C ARG A 142 -16.94 -8.20 13.06
N PHE A 143 -15.64 -8.06 13.32
CA PHE A 143 -14.85 -6.90 12.90
C PHE A 143 -14.82 -6.78 11.37
N SER A 144 -14.56 -7.89 10.67
CA SER A 144 -14.56 -7.94 9.20
C SER A 144 -15.88 -7.51 8.59
N TYR A 145 -17.00 -7.99 9.12
CA TYR A 145 -18.32 -7.59 8.63
C TYR A 145 -18.61 -6.11 8.87
N ARG A 146 -18.33 -5.62 10.08
CA ARG A 146 -18.57 -4.22 10.44
C ARG A 146 -17.72 -3.26 9.60
N THR A 147 -16.44 -3.55 9.46
CA THR A 147 -15.51 -2.71 8.68
C THR A 147 -15.86 -2.74 7.20
N THR A 148 -16.17 -3.91 6.63
CA THR A 148 -16.62 -4.02 5.24
C THR A 148 -17.92 -3.26 5.00
N LEU A 149 -18.93 -3.42 5.87
CA LEU A 149 -20.20 -2.68 5.75
C LEU A 149 -19.96 -1.16 5.75
N ASN A 150 -19.18 -0.66 6.70
CA ASN A 150 -18.89 0.77 6.79
C ASN A 150 -18.07 1.27 5.59
N GLU A 151 -17.19 0.45 5.02
CA GLU A 151 -16.47 0.77 3.78
C GLU A 151 -17.45 0.92 2.61
N LEU A 152 -18.39 -0.02 2.46
CA LEU A 152 -19.40 0.02 1.40
C LEU A 152 -20.31 1.25 1.52
N VAL A 153 -20.81 1.54 2.72
CA VAL A 153 -21.62 2.75 2.98
C VAL A 153 -20.85 4.01 2.62
N TRP A 154 -19.58 4.10 3.02
CA TRP A 154 -18.73 5.24 2.66
C TRP A 154 -18.57 5.36 1.14
N MET A 155 -18.31 4.24 0.44
CA MET A 155 -18.15 4.24 -1.01
C MET A 155 -19.45 4.62 -1.74
N GLU A 156 -20.58 4.16 -1.25
CA GLU A 156 -21.92 4.51 -1.75
C GLU A 156 -22.18 6.02 -1.62
N GLU A 157 -22.01 6.57 -0.42
CA GLU A 157 -22.22 8.00 -0.13
C GLU A 157 -21.35 8.92 -1.01
N HIS A 158 -20.18 8.45 -1.41
CA HIS A 158 -19.20 9.21 -2.19
C HIS A 158 -19.15 8.81 -3.68
N ASN A 159 -20.05 7.93 -4.15
CA ASN A 159 -20.09 7.41 -5.53
C ASN A 159 -18.73 6.87 -6.01
N LEU A 160 -18.09 6.03 -5.19
CA LEU A 160 -16.75 5.51 -5.46
C LEU A 160 -16.80 4.17 -6.17
N GLU A 161 -15.85 3.95 -7.09
CA GLU A 161 -15.59 2.63 -7.67
C GLU A 161 -14.82 1.76 -6.67
N PRO A 162 -15.19 0.48 -6.49
CA PRO A 162 -14.52 -0.42 -5.55
C PRO A 162 -13.14 -0.86 -6.07
N PHE A 163 -12.31 -1.42 -5.18
CA PHE A 163 -11.23 -2.29 -5.65
C PHE A 163 -11.80 -3.55 -6.33
N ILE A 164 -11.14 -3.99 -7.39
CA ILE A 164 -11.40 -5.28 -8.03
C ILE A 164 -10.84 -6.37 -7.10
N GLN A 165 -11.60 -7.45 -6.88
CA GLN A 165 -11.17 -8.61 -6.08
C GLN A 165 -11.49 -9.90 -6.85
N GLN A 166 -10.87 -11.04 -6.51
CA GLN A 166 -11.13 -12.31 -7.20
C GLN A 166 -12.44 -13.01 -6.78
N THR A 167 -13.48 -12.23 -6.55
CA THR A 167 -14.79 -12.66 -6.11
C THR A 167 -15.85 -11.89 -6.87
N ARG A 168 -16.95 -12.57 -7.24
CA ARG A 168 -18.13 -11.90 -7.80
C ARG A 168 -19.12 -11.45 -6.74
N HIS A 169 -19.09 -12.10 -5.56
CA HIS A 169 -20.12 -12.00 -4.54
C HIS A 169 -19.82 -10.89 -3.53
N PHE A 170 -19.01 -11.18 -2.50
CA PHE A 170 -18.77 -10.27 -1.39
C PHE A 170 -17.37 -9.73 -1.45
N ARG A 171 -17.29 -8.41 -1.50
CA ARG A 171 -16.02 -7.69 -1.48
C ARG A 171 -15.60 -7.46 -0.04
N LEU A 172 -14.80 -8.38 0.49
CA LEU A 172 -14.38 -8.35 1.89
C LEU A 172 -13.15 -7.44 2.06
N LEU A 173 -13.14 -6.62 3.11
CA LEU A 173 -12.03 -5.76 3.47
C LEU A 173 -10.94 -6.56 4.21
N PRO A 174 -9.72 -6.69 3.65
CA PRO A 174 -8.62 -7.33 4.36
C PRO A 174 -8.31 -6.55 5.65
N ASN A 175 -8.16 -7.27 6.75
CA ASN A 175 -7.85 -6.70 8.06
C ASN A 175 -7.06 -7.68 8.92
N VAL A 176 -6.55 -7.19 10.06
CA VAL A 176 -5.65 -7.95 10.95
C VAL A 176 -6.36 -8.95 11.88
N TYR A 177 -7.69 -8.91 11.97
CA TYR A 177 -8.44 -9.80 12.86
C TYR A 177 -8.65 -11.19 12.24
N GLU A 178 -8.45 -11.32 10.92
CA GLU A 178 -8.49 -12.60 10.21
C GLU A 178 -7.10 -13.22 10.11
N ASN A 179 -6.66 -13.86 11.18
CA ASN A 179 -5.39 -14.60 11.23
C ASN A 179 -5.62 -16.10 10.98
N PHE A 180 -6.06 -16.43 9.76
CA PHE A 180 -6.24 -17.81 9.34
C PHE A 180 -4.90 -18.51 9.08
N GLU A 181 -4.89 -19.83 9.20
CA GLU A 181 -3.75 -20.68 8.83
C GLU A 181 -4.13 -21.64 7.69
N GLY A 182 -3.15 -22.07 6.90
CA GLY A 182 -3.31 -23.14 5.91
C GLY A 182 -4.22 -22.78 4.73
N THR A 183 -5.23 -23.62 4.45
CA THR A 183 -6.14 -23.43 3.30
C THR A 183 -7.02 -22.21 3.47
N ALA A 184 -7.46 -21.91 4.70
CA ALA A 184 -8.26 -20.75 5.02
C ALA A 184 -7.52 -19.44 4.72
N GLU A 185 -6.22 -19.36 5.08
CA GLU A 185 -5.36 -18.20 4.78
C GLU A 185 -5.27 -17.96 3.27
N HIS A 186 -5.04 -19.01 2.49
CA HIS A 186 -4.95 -18.90 1.03
C HIS A 186 -6.28 -18.45 0.41
N GLN A 187 -7.40 -19.00 0.87
CA GLN A 187 -8.73 -18.60 0.41
C GLN A 187 -9.04 -17.14 0.79
N TRP A 188 -8.80 -16.75 2.04
CA TRP A 188 -8.97 -15.38 2.51
C TRP A 188 -8.13 -14.41 1.69
N LYS A 189 -6.85 -14.70 1.50
CA LYS A 189 -5.96 -13.88 0.67
C LYS A 189 -6.49 -13.79 -0.75
N ASN A 190 -6.94 -14.88 -1.35
CA ASN A 190 -7.47 -14.87 -2.71
C ASN A 190 -8.73 -14.01 -2.84
N LEU A 191 -9.65 -14.11 -1.87
CA LEU A 191 -10.91 -13.36 -1.85
C LEU A 191 -10.69 -11.87 -1.57
N THR A 192 -9.72 -11.53 -0.71
CA THR A 192 -9.52 -10.15 -0.25
C THR A 192 -8.43 -9.40 -1.00
N THR A 193 -7.60 -10.07 -1.82
CA THR A 193 -6.57 -9.39 -2.62
C THR A 193 -7.21 -8.34 -3.52
N ARG A 194 -6.82 -7.09 -3.32
CA ARG A 194 -7.34 -5.92 -4.02
C ARG A 194 -6.48 -5.60 -5.25
N TYR A 195 -7.15 -5.31 -6.34
CA TYR A 195 -6.57 -4.87 -7.60
C TYR A 195 -7.24 -3.57 -8.04
N SER A 196 -6.50 -2.77 -8.80
CA SER A 196 -7.00 -1.52 -9.33
C SER A 196 -6.33 -1.21 -10.66
N LYS A 197 -7.12 -0.63 -11.56
CA LYS A 197 -6.63 0.00 -12.79
C LYS A 197 -6.24 1.47 -12.57
N ASN A 198 -6.79 2.10 -11.55
CA ASN A 198 -6.62 3.52 -11.25
C ASN A 198 -5.30 3.80 -10.54
N GLY A 199 -4.69 4.95 -10.84
CA GLY A 199 -3.33 5.28 -10.45
C GLY A 199 -3.15 5.54 -8.95
N LEU A 200 -4.04 6.30 -8.33
CA LEU A 200 -4.00 6.57 -6.89
C LEU A 200 -4.21 5.30 -6.07
N SER A 201 -5.16 4.46 -6.49
CA SER A 201 -5.41 3.16 -5.90
C SER A 201 -4.22 2.21 -6.07
N TYR A 202 -3.51 2.24 -7.20
CA TYR A 202 -2.23 1.54 -7.35
C TYR A 202 -1.18 2.05 -6.36
N LEU A 203 -1.05 3.37 -6.20
CA LEU A 203 -0.11 3.94 -5.22
C LEU A 203 -0.45 3.52 -3.79
N TYR A 204 -1.73 3.41 -3.45
CA TYR A 204 -2.19 2.89 -2.17
C TYR A 204 -1.78 1.41 -1.98
N LEU A 205 -1.99 0.56 -2.99
CA LEU A 205 -1.56 -0.84 -2.91
C LEU A 205 -0.03 -0.97 -2.79
N ILE A 206 0.73 -0.09 -3.46
CA ILE A 206 2.18 -0.03 -3.30
C ILE A 206 2.59 0.52 -1.93
N SER A 207 1.85 1.46 -1.34
CA SER A 207 2.16 2.00 -0.01
C SER A 207 1.97 0.97 1.09
N GLN A 208 1.06 0.00 0.92
CA GLN A 208 0.91 -1.17 1.78
C GLN A 208 2.11 -2.12 1.73
N SER A 209 2.95 -2.01 0.70
CA SER A 209 4.15 -2.83 0.56
C SER A 209 5.39 -2.10 1.09
N PHE A 210 6.43 -2.85 1.42
CA PHE A 210 7.73 -2.29 1.83
C PHE A 210 8.52 -1.64 0.67
N LEU A 211 7.90 -1.42 -0.49
CA LEU A 211 8.58 -0.91 -1.69
C LEU A 211 9.05 0.53 -1.52
N LEU A 212 8.25 1.43 -0.93
CA LEU A 212 8.65 2.84 -0.82
C LEU A 212 9.87 3.04 0.11
N PRO A 213 9.92 2.47 1.33
CA PRO A 213 11.14 2.52 2.16
C PRO A 213 12.38 2.00 1.42
N MET A 214 12.23 0.93 0.63
CA MET A 214 13.32 0.39 -0.20
C MET A 214 13.74 1.35 -1.32
N LEU A 215 12.79 2.03 -1.98
CA LEU A 215 13.09 3.08 -2.97
C LEU A 215 13.80 4.27 -2.33
N LEU A 216 13.40 4.70 -1.13
CA LEU A 216 14.08 5.75 -0.37
C LEU A 216 15.51 5.35 -0.02
N ALA A 217 15.72 4.12 0.46
CA ALA A 217 17.02 3.57 0.77
C ALA A 217 17.92 3.49 -0.46
N PHE A 218 17.39 3.02 -1.59
CA PHE A 218 18.09 2.96 -2.86
C PHE A 218 18.47 4.37 -3.36
N GLY A 219 17.54 5.32 -3.28
CA GLY A 219 17.81 6.74 -3.55
C GLY A 219 18.95 7.28 -2.68
N CYS A 220 18.94 6.99 -1.37
CA CYS A 220 20.01 7.36 -0.46
C CYS A 220 21.36 6.76 -0.87
N VAL A 221 21.39 5.51 -1.32
CA VAL A 221 22.62 4.86 -1.83
C VAL A 221 23.13 5.54 -3.10
N LEU A 222 22.24 5.93 -4.02
CA LEU A 222 22.61 6.60 -5.28
C LEU A 222 23.15 8.01 -5.04
N PHE A 223 22.43 8.81 -4.25
CA PHE A 223 22.74 10.23 -4.06
C PHE A 223 23.65 10.50 -2.86
N GLY A 224 23.78 9.55 -1.92
CA GLY A 224 24.66 9.64 -0.75
C GLY A 224 26.14 9.42 -1.05
N GLN A 225 26.49 8.95 -2.25
CA GLN A 225 27.90 8.73 -2.65
C GLN A 225 28.75 10.01 -2.68
N VAL A 226 28.13 11.18 -2.56
CA VAL A 226 28.77 12.50 -2.61
C VAL A 226 29.73 12.75 -1.44
N PHE A 227 29.55 11.99 -0.34
CA PHE A 227 30.45 12.00 0.81
C PHE A 227 31.66 11.05 0.63
N SER A 228 31.65 10.13 -0.35
CA SER A 228 32.82 9.32 -0.68
C SER A 228 33.92 10.17 -1.33
N ARG A 229 35.14 10.13 -0.77
CA ARG A 229 36.34 10.67 -1.44
C ARG A 229 36.52 9.98 -2.79
N LYS A 230 36.80 10.75 -3.85
CA LYS A 230 37.39 10.20 -5.08
C LYS A 230 38.80 9.70 -4.73
N HIS A 231 38.95 8.39 -4.60
CA HIS A 231 40.25 7.74 -4.68
C HIS A 231 40.65 7.62 -6.14
N LYS A 232 41.38 8.62 -6.63
CA LYS A 232 42.43 8.53 -7.66
C LYS A 232 42.60 9.91 -8.30
N ASN A 233 43.84 10.36 -8.24
CA ASN A 233 44.43 11.56 -8.83
C ASN A 233 44.35 12.79 -7.93
N GLU A 234 45.52 13.12 -7.39
CA GLU A 234 45.95 14.36 -6.74
C GLU A 234 45.83 15.56 -7.69
N GLY A 235 44.63 15.85 -8.18
CA GLY A 235 44.32 17.11 -8.82
C GLY A 235 44.01 18.13 -7.73
N PHE A 236 44.74 19.25 -7.73
CA PHE A 236 44.58 20.44 -6.86
C PHE A 236 43.28 20.44 -6.05
N ASP A 237 43.43 20.36 -4.74
CA ASP A 237 42.30 20.44 -3.82
C ASP A 237 41.65 21.82 -4.00
N LEU A 238 40.58 21.89 -4.79
CA LEU A 238 39.82 23.13 -5.05
C LEU A 238 39.31 23.76 -3.75
N SER A 239 39.22 22.97 -2.68
CA SER A 239 38.89 23.46 -1.33
C SER A 239 40.06 24.21 -0.66
N ALA A 240 41.30 23.96 -1.08
CA ALA A 240 42.48 24.68 -0.62
C ALA A 240 42.74 25.97 -1.42
N THR A 241 42.24 26.08 -2.66
CA THR A 241 42.45 27.25 -3.52
C THR A 241 41.27 28.22 -3.59
N LEU A 242 40.05 27.78 -3.28
CA LEU A 242 38.86 28.65 -3.21
C LEU A 242 38.49 28.95 -1.75
N PRO A 243 38.09 30.19 -1.40
CA PRO A 243 37.69 30.59 -0.04
C PRO A 243 36.29 30.05 0.33
N ILE A 244 36.10 28.73 0.25
CA ILE A 244 34.85 28.05 0.58
C ILE A 244 35.02 27.38 1.94
N THR A 245 34.21 27.80 2.92
CA THR A 245 34.21 27.17 4.24
C THR A 245 33.72 25.73 4.17
N THR A 246 34.31 24.84 4.97
CA THR A 246 33.95 23.41 5.04
C THR A 246 32.46 23.19 5.30
N MET A 247 31.83 24.06 6.11
CA MET A 247 30.40 24.06 6.36
C MET A 247 29.57 24.33 5.10
N LYS A 248 29.97 25.31 4.26
CA LYS A 248 29.27 25.60 2.99
C LYS A 248 29.37 24.43 2.02
N LEU A 249 30.51 23.73 2.00
CA LEU A 249 30.69 22.53 1.18
C LEU A 249 29.83 21.36 1.67
N TYR A 250 29.84 21.09 2.99
CA TYR A 250 29.07 20.01 3.58
C TYR A 250 27.56 20.21 3.38
N THR A 251 27.06 21.40 3.72
CA THR A 251 25.63 21.75 3.54
C THR A 251 25.21 21.70 2.08
N GLY A 252 26.03 22.19 1.15
CA GLY A 252 25.74 22.09 -0.29
C GLY A 252 25.60 20.65 -0.77
N LYS A 253 26.47 19.75 -0.31
CA LYS A 253 26.41 18.31 -0.63
C LYS A 253 25.19 17.62 -0.03
N LEU A 254 24.87 17.95 1.23
CA LEU A 254 23.73 17.43 1.96
C LEU A 254 22.43 17.83 1.26
N VAL A 255 22.21 19.13 1.04
CA VAL A 255 20.99 19.65 0.39
C VAL A 255 20.85 19.06 -1.02
N ALA A 256 21.91 19.08 -1.83
CA ALA A 256 21.86 18.46 -3.16
C ALA A 256 21.52 16.96 -3.06
N GLY A 257 22.07 16.25 -2.08
CA GLY A 257 21.82 14.84 -1.81
C GLY A 257 20.35 14.55 -1.53
N VAL A 258 19.82 15.19 -0.49
CA VAL A 258 18.41 15.07 -0.09
C VAL A 258 17.47 15.45 -1.23
N THR A 259 17.70 16.59 -1.90
CA THR A 259 16.89 17.00 -3.06
C THR A 259 16.94 15.96 -4.19
N GLY A 260 18.10 15.32 -4.40
CA GLY A 260 18.22 14.23 -5.37
C GLY A 260 17.39 13.01 -5.02
N VAL A 261 17.39 12.60 -3.74
CA VAL A 261 16.54 11.48 -3.27
C VAL A 261 15.06 11.82 -3.43
N VAL A 262 14.64 13.00 -2.98
CA VAL A 262 13.24 13.45 -3.08
C VAL A 262 12.78 13.47 -4.53
N LEU A 263 13.56 14.05 -5.45
CA LEU A 263 13.20 14.10 -6.87
C LEU A 263 13.17 12.71 -7.52
N PHE A 264 14.09 11.82 -7.12
CA PHE A 264 14.08 10.43 -7.57
C PHE A 264 12.80 9.71 -7.13
N THR A 265 12.49 9.75 -5.85
CA THR A 265 11.28 9.11 -5.31
C THR A 265 10.01 9.72 -5.92
N LEU A 266 9.95 11.05 -6.03
CA LEU A 266 8.81 11.73 -6.65
C LEU A 266 8.64 11.29 -8.11
N SER A 267 9.73 11.15 -8.87
CA SER A 267 9.65 10.67 -10.26
C SER A 267 9.14 9.22 -10.36
N MET A 268 9.50 8.37 -9.40
CA MET A 268 9.05 6.98 -9.32
C MET A 268 7.55 6.86 -9.01
N ILE A 269 7.00 7.81 -8.24
CA ILE A 269 5.58 7.89 -7.89
C ILE A 269 4.78 8.54 -9.04
N LEU A 270 5.28 9.64 -9.60
CA LEU A 270 4.58 10.39 -10.65
C LEU A 270 4.53 9.65 -11.99
N ALA A 271 5.55 8.87 -12.34
CA ALA A 271 5.57 8.18 -13.63
C ALA A 271 4.40 7.16 -13.78
N PRO A 272 4.14 6.25 -12.83
CA PRO A 272 2.93 5.43 -12.83
C PRO A 272 1.63 6.23 -12.92
N LEU A 273 1.51 7.36 -12.21
CA LEU A 273 0.31 8.20 -12.26
C LEU A 273 0.07 8.79 -13.66
N ILE A 274 1.13 9.28 -14.31
CA ILE A 274 1.05 9.78 -15.68
C ILE A 274 0.62 8.67 -16.64
N PHE A 275 1.17 7.46 -16.49
CA PHE A 275 0.75 6.32 -17.30
C PHE A 275 -0.67 5.87 -16.99
N SER A 276 -1.11 6.02 -15.75
CA SER A 276 -2.47 5.70 -15.36
C SER A 276 -3.50 6.61 -16.00
N LEU A 277 -3.22 7.92 -16.07
CA LEU A 277 -4.00 8.90 -16.83
C LEU A 277 -4.13 8.56 -18.33
N LEU A 278 -3.17 7.82 -18.90
CA LEU A 278 -3.19 7.44 -20.31
C LEU A 278 -3.98 6.14 -20.57
N LEU A 279 -4.03 5.24 -19.59
CA LEU A 279 -4.63 3.90 -19.76
C LEU A 279 -6.02 3.79 -19.12
N ALA A 280 -6.28 4.52 -18.04
CA ALA A 280 -7.52 4.52 -17.29
C ALA A 280 -7.75 5.92 -16.68
N ASP A 281 -7.95 6.00 -15.36
CA ASP A 281 -8.14 7.25 -14.62
C ASP A 281 -7.19 7.33 -13.41
N LEU A 282 -7.04 8.51 -12.83
CA LEU A 282 -6.34 8.69 -11.55
C LEU A 282 -7.04 7.98 -10.40
N GLY A 283 -8.38 7.90 -10.43
CA GLY A 283 -9.20 7.43 -9.32
C GLY A 283 -9.53 8.54 -8.31
N SER A 284 -10.13 8.16 -7.19
CA SER A 284 -10.62 9.10 -6.17
C SER A 284 -9.73 9.18 -4.94
N LEU A 285 -9.47 10.41 -4.49
CA LEU A 285 -8.82 10.69 -3.20
C LEU A 285 -9.75 10.52 -1.99
N HIS A 286 -11.05 10.31 -2.20
CA HIS A 286 -12.03 10.10 -1.13
C HIS A 286 -12.18 8.62 -0.74
N TYR A 287 -11.38 7.74 -1.33
CA TYR A 287 -11.42 6.31 -1.03
C TYR A 287 -11.17 6.05 0.46
N PRO A 288 -12.01 5.24 1.13
CA PRO A 288 -11.87 4.98 2.55
C PRO A 288 -10.64 4.12 2.85
N VAL A 289 -9.84 4.51 3.83
CA VAL A 289 -8.71 3.74 4.36
C VAL A 289 -8.99 3.39 5.81
N LEU A 290 -8.96 2.08 6.11
CA LEU A 290 -9.20 1.56 7.45
C LEU A 290 -8.07 1.97 8.40
N MET A 291 -8.45 2.54 9.54
CA MET A 291 -7.57 2.93 10.64
C MET A 291 -7.95 2.16 11.90
N TYR A 292 -6.95 1.49 12.49
CA TYR A 292 -7.10 0.78 13.75
C TYR A 292 -6.92 1.73 14.94
N GLU A 293 -7.77 1.60 15.93
CA GLU A 293 -7.66 2.33 17.20
C GLU A 293 -7.42 1.35 18.35
N LEU A 294 -6.66 1.80 19.34
CA LEU A 294 -6.49 1.05 20.58
C LEU A 294 -7.71 1.25 21.48
N ASN A 295 -8.20 0.14 22.02
CA ASN A 295 -9.25 0.16 23.01
C ASN A 295 -8.69 0.56 24.38
N ASP A 296 -9.27 1.58 25.01
CA ASP A 296 -8.88 2.08 26.34
C ASP A 296 -9.04 1.03 27.45
N LEU A 297 -9.73 -0.08 27.19
CA LEU A 297 -10.01 -1.15 28.15
C LEU A 297 -8.78 -2.03 28.54
N GLY A 298 -7.59 -1.72 28.02
CA GLY A 298 -6.33 -1.91 28.74
C GLY A 298 -5.80 -3.34 28.98
N HIS A 299 -6.20 -4.35 28.21
CA HIS A 299 -5.79 -5.75 28.47
C HIS A 299 -5.04 -6.49 27.36
N GLY A 300 -4.66 -5.86 26.25
CA GLY A 300 -3.84 -6.52 25.22
C GLY A 300 -4.56 -7.66 24.49
N ILE A 301 -5.88 -7.73 24.62
CA ILE A 301 -6.72 -8.76 24.01
C ILE A 301 -7.44 -8.09 22.84
N PHE A 302 -7.23 -8.62 21.64
CA PHE A 302 -8.03 -8.28 20.47
C PHE A 302 -9.48 -8.70 20.72
N ASP A 303 -10.41 -7.75 20.69
CA ASP A 303 -11.85 -8.00 20.75
C ASP A 303 -12.48 -7.62 19.41
N PRO A 304 -12.61 -8.56 18.46
CA PRO A 304 -13.22 -8.30 17.16
C PRO A 304 -14.67 -7.76 17.25
N LYS A 305 -15.34 -7.91 18.40
CA LYS A 305 -16.71 -7.42 18.58
C LYS A 305 -16.74 -5.95 18.97
N ARG A 306 -15.73 -5.45 19.70
CA ARG A 306 -15.75 -4.13 20.34
C ARG A 306 -14.64 -3.19 19.93
N ASP A 307 -13.57 -3.71 19.34
CA ASP A 307 -12.42 -2.87 19.04
C ASP A 307 -12.79 -1.72 18.10
N PRO A 308 -12.36 -0.50 18.44
CA PRO A 308 -12.68 0.69 17.67
C PRO A 308 -11.86 0.74 16.38
N TYR A 309 -12.46 1.35 15.37
CA TYR A 309 -11.83 1.69 14.10
C TYR A 309 -12.54 2.90 13.51
N HIS A 310 -11.86 3.57 12.59
CA HIS A 310 -12.50 4.58 11.75
C HIS A 310 -11.93 4.51 10.33
N PHE A 311 -12.58 5.22 9.41
CA PHE A 311 -12.07 5.44 8.06
C PHE A 311 -11.54 6.87 7.94
N ILE A 312 -10.40 7.02 7.29
CA ILE A 312 -9.93 8.30 6.78
C ILE A 312 -9.97 8.28 5.26
N SER A 313 -10.01 9.47 4.64
CA SER A 313 -9.90 9.55 3.19
C SER A 313 -8.49 9.17 2.74
N LEU A 314 -8.38 8.65 1.51
CA LEU A 314 -7.10 8.34 0.89
C LEU A 314 -6.18 9.57 0.79
N ARG A 315 -6.76 10.78 0.67
CA ARG A 315 -6.04 12.04 0.78
C ARG A 315 -5.33 12.17 2.12
N ASP A 316 -6.07 12.06 3.22
CA ASP A 316 -5.53 12.23 4.58
C ASP A 316 -4.47 11.15 4.86
N TYR A 317 -4.72 9.93 4.39
CA TYR A 317 -3.74 8.85 4.44
C TYR A 317 -2.44 9.24 3.71
N PHE A 318 -2.51 9.74 2.46
CA PHE A 318 -1.32 10.15 1.72
C PHE A 318 -0.61 11.35 2.35
N GLU A 319 -1.34 12.31 2.94
CA GLU A 319 -0.73 13.43 3.65
C GLU A 319 0.12 12.94 4.84
N GLN A 320 -0.42 12.04 5.66
CA GLN A 320 0.30 11.43 6.80
C GLN A 320 1.48 10.57 6.32
N TYR A 321 1.24 9.72 5.32
CA TYR A 321 2.23 8.80 4.77
C TYR A 321 3.41 9.53 4.11
N LEU A 322 3.15 10.57 3.33
CA LEU A 322 4.20 11.40 2.69
C LEU A 322 4.99 12.21 3.72
N THR A 323 4.34 12.71 4.77
CA THR A 323 5.00 13.41 5.86
C THR A 323 6.00 12.49 6.58
N LEU A 324 5.56 11.28 6.92
CA LEU A 324 6.43 10.29 7.56
C LEU A 324 7.55 9.82 6.61
N ALA A 325 7.24 9.61 5.32
CA ALA A 325 8.23 9.27 4.29
C ALA A 325 9.29 10.36 4.12
N ALA A 326 8.92 11.63 4.20
CA ALA A 326 9.87 12.75 4.14
C ALA A 326 10.81 12.76 5.37
N ALA A 327 10.27 12.54 6.57
CA ALA A 327 11.09 12.40 7.78
C ALA A 327 12.03 11.18 7.70
N LEU A 328 11.53 10.04 7.21
CA LEU A 328 12.31 8.82 7.00
C LEU A 328 13.42 9.03 5.96
N THR A 329 13.14 9.80 4.89
CA THR A 329 14.14 10.16 3.87
C THR A 329 15.32 10.92 4.50
N LEU A 330 15.04 11.91 5.36
CA LEU A 330 16.08 12.65 6.07
C LEU A 330 16.89 11.73 6.99
N PHE A 331 16.20 10.84 7.71
CA PHE A 331 16.84 9.87 8.61
C PHE A 331 17.77 8.93 7.85
N LEU A 332 17.27 8.26 6.82
CA LEU A 332 18.05 7.35 5.97
C LEU A 332 19.25 8.05 5.34
N PHE A 333 19.06 9.26 4.84
CA PHE A 333 20.14 10.03 4.24
C PHE A 333 21.20 10.42 5.27
N SER A 334 20.80 10.82 6.48
CA SER A 334 21.72 11.14 7.58
C SER A 334 22.52 9.92 8.05
N LEU A 335 21.86 8.76 8.19
CA LEU A 335 22.46 7.50 8.56
C LEU A 335 23.47 7.03 7.50
N TYR A 336 23.08 7.09 6.22
CA TYR A 336 23.99 6.75 5.12
C TYR A 336 25.21 7.69 5.08
N SER A 337 25.00 8.99 5.34
CA SER A 337 26.07 9.98 5.39
C SER A 337 27.06 9.68 6.53
N LEU A 338 26.57 9.23 7.68
CA LEU A 338 27.40 8.80 8.80
C LEU A 338 28.26 7.60 8.42
N PHE A 339 27.68 6.58 7.80
CA PHE A 339 28.44 5.42 7.30
C PHE A 339 29.39 5.79 6.17
N ALA A 340 29.05 6.77 5.33
CA ALA A 340 29.96 7.26 4.30
C ALA A 340 31.24 7.87 4.88
N ILE A 341 31.16 8.37 6.11
CA ILE A 341 32.34 8.77 6.87
C ILE A 341 32.96 7.53 7.50
N MET A 342 32.25 6.77 8.34
CA MET A 342 32.87 5.66 9.08
C MET A 342 33.54 4.60 8.21
N ILE A 343 32.93 4.25 7.06
CA ILE A 343 33.35 3.13 6.21
C ILE A 343 33.94 3.66 4.89
N ARG A 344 35.23 3.39 4.67
CA ARG A 344 35.97 3.84 3.47
C ARG A 344 35.53 3.12 2.19
N HIS A 345 35.18 1.83 2.30
CA HIS A 345 34.81 1.00 1.15
C HIS A 345 33.34 1.17 0.79
N ILE A 346 33.07 1.58 -0.46
CA ILE A 346 31.71 1.83 -0.94
C ILE A 346 30.82 0.58 -0.90
N GLY A 347 31.35 -0.58 -1.29
CA GLY A 347 30.61 -1.85 -1.27
C GLY A 347 30.21 -2.26 0.15
N LEU A 348 31.17 -2.26 1.07
CA LEU A 348 30.92 -2.57 2.48
C LEU A 348 29.88 -1.62 3.10
N ARG A 349 29.95 -0.33 2.78
CA ARG A 349 28.96 0.65 3.24
C ARG A 349 27.55 0.31 2.77
N ILE A 350 27.39 -0.03 1.48
CA ILE A 350 26.07 -0.40 0.93
C ILE A 350 25.55 -1.65 1.64
N ILE A 351 26.40 -2.66 1.82
CA ILE A 351 26.02 -3.92 2.50
C ILE A 351 25.57 -3.64 3.93
N VAL A 352 26.35 -2.89 4.72
CA VAL A 352 26.01 -2.56 6.12
C VAL A 352 24.72 -1.74 6.19
N PHE A 353 24.55 -0.76 5.29
CA PHE A 353 23.33 0.05 5.25
C PHE A 353 22.09 -0.79 4.95
N LEU A 354 22.15 -1.67 3.95
CA LEU A 354 21.04 -2.56 3.60
C LEU A 354 20.77 -3.60 4.69
N ALA A 355 21.81 -4.14 5.33
CA ALA A 355 21.66 -5.06 6.45
C ALA A 355 20.90 -4.42 7.62
N ILE A 356 21.22 -3.18 7.97
CA ILE A 356 20.51 -2.44 9.03
C ILE A 356 19.05 -2.21 8.67
N ILE A 357 18.74 -1.87 7.41
CA ILE A 357 17.35 -1.67 6.96
C ILE A 357 16.57 -2.98 7.02
N LEU A 358 17.18 -4.09 6.62
CA LEU A 358 16.56 -5.40 6.69
C LEU A 358 16.34 -5.85 8.15
N THR A 359 17.34 -5.65 9.02
CA THR A 359 17.18 -5.91 10.46
C THR A 359 16.11 -5.01 11.08
N ALA A 360 16.04 -3.74 10.65
CA ALA A 360 15.03 -2.81 11.12
C ALA A 360 13.61 -3.26 10.78
N HIS A 361 13.41 -3.83 9.59
CA HIS A 361 12.12 -4.38 9.16
C HIS A 361 11.72 -5.64 9.94
N LEU A 362 12.69 -6.50 10.29
CA LEU A 362 12.43 -7.78 10.94
C LEU A 362 12.34 -7.71 12.48
N ALA A 363 12.91 -6.67 13.09
CA ALA A 363 12.96 -6.54 14.53
C ALA A 363 11.87 -5.59 15.06
N SER A 364 11.20 -6.00 16.14
CA SER A 364 10.30 -5.14 16.88
C SER A 364 11.10 -4.24 17.83
N PHE A 365 10.92 -2.93 17.73
CA PHE A 365 11.51 -1.96 18.63
C PHE A 365 10.44 -1.05 19.23
N GLY A 366 10.72 -0.50 20.42
CA GLY A 366 9.82 0.44 21.08
C GLY A 366 9.61 1.76 20.30
N PRO A 367 8.60 2.57 20.69
CA PRO A 367 8.12 3.73 19.93
C PRO A 367 9.14 4.86 19.78
N TYR A 368 10.19 4.91 20.60
CA TYR A 368 11.22 5.95 20.48
C TYR A 368 12.44 5.51 19.66
N ASN A 369 12.36 4.35 19.00
CA ASN A 369 13.40 3.88 18.09
C ASN A 369 13.06 4.32 16.65
N PRO A 370 13.96 5.05 15.94
CA PRO A 370 13.70 5.46 14.55
C PRO A 370 13.52 4.27 13.59
N PHE A 371 14.00 3.07 13.93
CA PHE A 371 13.87 1.88 13.11
C PHE A 371 12.46 1.28 13.13
N SER A 372 11.62 1.57 14.13
CA SER A 372 10.23 1.11 14.16
C SER A 372 9.36 1.72 13.06
N TYR A 373 9.79 2.85 12.49
CA TYR A 373 9.02 3.64 11.54
C TYR A 373 9.36 3.34 10.07
N PHE A 374 9.98 2.18 9.81
CA PHE A 374 10.27 1.72 8.45
C PHE A 374 9.03 1.20 7.73
N ASP A 375 8.13 0.52 8.45
CA ASP A 375 6.83 0.13 7.91
C ASP A 375 5.84 1.30 8.02
N LEU A 376 5.94 2.22 7.05
CA LEU A 376 5.12 3.43 7.01
C LEU A 376 3.62 3.11 7.01
N TYR A 377 3.19 2.02 6.35
CA TYR A 377 1.79 1.64 6.27
C TYR A 377 1.25 1.26 7.64
N GLN A 378 1.95 0.38 8.36
CA GLN A 378 1.52 -0.08 9.69
C GLN A 378 1.49 1.03 10.74
N ILE A 379 2.33 2.05 10.57
CA ILE A 379 2.31 3.24 11.45
C ILE A 379 1.10 4.12 11.13
N VAL A 380 0.86 4.40 9.84
CA VAL A 380 -0.21 5.30 9.44
C VAL A 380 -1.57 4.67 9.71
N ASN A 381 -1.79 3.40 9.36
CA ASN A 381 -3.08 2.73 9.59
C ASN A 381 -3.32 2.33 11.07
N GLY A 382 -2.36 2.55 11.97
CA GLY A 382 -2.47 2.21 13.40
C GLY A 382 -2.24 0.72 13.73
N GLN A 383 -1.94 -0.13 12.74
CA GLN A 383 -1.72 -1.57 12.97
C GLN A 383 -0.55 -1.82 13.91
N LEU A 384 0.57 -1.10 13.78
CA LEU A 384 1.71 -1.34 14.68
C LEU A 384 1.37 -0.98 16.13
N ALA A 385 0.55 0.06 16.33
CA ALA A 385 0.09 0.44 17.66
C ALA A 385 -0.80 -0.66 18.27
N LEU A 386 -1.65 -1.27 17.46
CA LEU A 386 -2.50 -2.38 17.85
C LEU A 386 -1.67 -3.64 18.17
N ASP A 387 -0.77 -4.06 17.28
CA ASP A 387 0.06 -5.27 17.41
C ASP A 387 1.03 -5.20 18.61
N SER A 388 1.54 -4.00 18.91
CA SER A 388 2.42 -3.76 20.06
C SER A 388 1.67 -3.38 21.34
N TYR A 389 0.36 -3.19 21.24
CA TYR A 389 -0.49 -2.65 22.30
C TYR A 389 0.04 -1.35 22.92
N ASP A 390 0.58 -0.45 22.09
CA ASP A 390 1.20 0.79 22.51
C ASP A 390 0.75 1.98 21.64
N GLY A 391 -0.14 2.80 22.19
CA GLY A 391 -0.71 3.96 21.51
C GLY A 391 0.28 5.08 21.20
N ARG A 392 1.56 4.94 21.55
CA ARG A 392 2.61 5.90 21.21
C ARG A 392 3.15 5.71 19.79
N PHE A 393 2.89 4.56 19.14
CA PHE A 393 3.19 4.36 17.72
C PHE A 393 2.23 5.17 16.84
N GLN A 394 2.48 6.47 16.78
CA GLN A 394 1.72 7.43 15.98
C GLN A 394 2.62 8.13 14.97
N VAL A 395 2.00 8.67 13.92
CA VAL A 395 2.69 9.46 12.88
C VAL A 395 3.47 10.63 13.49
N SER A 396 2.88 11.35 14.44
CA SER A 396 3.51 12.49 15.13
C SER A 396 4.78 12.10 15.89
N THR A 397 4.72 11.01 16.68
CA THR A 397 5.88 10.43 17.38
C THR A 397 6.95 10.01 16.39
N GLY A 398 6.57 9.33 15.31
CA GLY A 398 7.49 8.88 14.26
C GLY A 398 8.24 10.02 13.60
N VAL A 399 7.52 11.07 13.19
CA VAL A 399 8.14 12.29 12.63
C VAL A 399 9.12 12.90 13.62
N GLY A 400 8.75 13.04 14.89
CA GLY A 400 9.62 13.58 15.94
C GLY A 400 10.90 12.76 16.13
N VAL A 401 10.78 11.44 16.30
CA VAL A 401 11.90 10.52 16.52
C VAL A 401 12.85 10.50 15.31
N LEU A 402 12.30 10.43 14.10
CA LEU A 402 13.08 10.42 12.86
C LEU A 402 13.84 11.74 12.65
N LEU A 403 13.19 12.89 12.88
CA LEU A 403 13.84 14.20 12.72
C LEU A 403 14.93 14.42 13.78
N LEU A 404 14.67 14.11 15.05
CA LEU A 404 15.67 14.22 16.11
C LEU A 404 16.90 13.33 15.84
N SER A 405 16.65 12.08 15.44
CA SER A 405 17.72 11.14 15.05
C SER A 405 18.51 11.64 13.83
N SER A 406 17.81 12.24 12.85
CA SER A 406 18.44 12.84 11.66
C SER A 406 19.39 13.98 12.04
N ILE A 407 18.95 14.87 12.92
CA ILE A 407 19.77 16.00 13.40
C ILE A 407 21.02 15.47 14.10
N LEU A 408 20.88 14.47 14.98
CA LEU A 408 22.00 13.85 15.68
C LEU A 408 23.01 13.24 14.69
N PHE A 409 22.56 12.44 13.73
CA PHE A 409 23.44 11.80 12.75
C PHE A 409 24.08 12.79 11.78
N PHE A 410 23.40 13.87 11.40
CA PHE A 410 24.03 14.95 10.64
C PHE A 410 25.08 15.69 11.45
N ALA A 411 24.85 15.94 12.75
CA ALA A 411 25.84 16.57 13.62
C ALA A 411 27.10 15.69 13.76
N LEU A 412 26.93 14.39 14.03
CA LEU A 412 28.03 13.42 14.10
C LEU A 412 28.77 13.32 12.76
N SER A 413 28.03 13.27 11.65
CA SER A 413 28.61 13.27 10.31
C SER A 413 29.41 14.54 10.03
N PHE A 414 28.90 15.71 10.44
CA PHE A 414 29.61 16.97 10.27
C PHE A 414 30.92 17.01 11.07
N VAL A 415 30.90 16.56 12.33
CA VAL A 415 32.11 16.45 13.17
C VAL A 415 33.13 15.51 12.53
N GLY A 416 32.70 14.33 12.08
CA GLY A 416 33.56 13.36 11.39
C GLY A 416 34.14 13.91 10.07
N PHE A 417 33.35 14.69 9.33
CA PHE A 417 33.79 15.37 8.11
C PHE A 417 34.86 16.44 8.42
N LYS A 418 34.65 17.26 9.45
CA LYS A 418 35.59 18.30 9.88
C LYS A 418 36.91 17.71 10.37
N TRP A 419 36.86 16.63 11.15
CA TRP A 419 38.06 16.01 11.70
C TRP A 419 38.99 15.47 10.59
N ARG A 420 38.41 14.90 9.53
CA ARG A 420 39.15 14.39 8.36
C ARG A 420 39.63 15.47 7.39
N ALA A 421 39.09 16.69 7.49
CA ALA A 421 39.46 17.81 6.62
C ALA A 421 40.68 18.58 7.13
N LYS A 422 41.18 18.33 8.35
CA LYS A 422 42.39 18.98 8.86
C LYS A 422 43.62 18.44 8.10
N PRO A 423 44.40 19.30 7.42
CA PRO A 423 45.66 18.91 6.83
C PRO A 423 46.71 18.77 7.95
N GLY A 424 47.19 17.55 8.18
CA GLY A 424 48.20 17.24 9.18
C GLY A 424 47.95 15.87 9.81
N TYR A 425 48.94 15.00 9.74
CA TYR A 425 48.93 13.55 10.06
C TYR A 425 48.45 12.63 8.92
N SER A 426 49.19 12.66 7.81
CA SER A 426 49.48 11.46 7.02
C SER A 426 50.97 11.43 6.75
#